data_AF-A0A3A8P9Q7-F1
#
_entry.id   AF-A0A3A8P9Q7-F1
#
_cell.length_a   1.000
_cell.length_b   1.000
_cell.length_c   1.000
_cell.angle_alpha   90.00
_cell.angle_beta   90.00
_cell.angle_gamma   90.00
#
_symmetry.space_group_name_H-M   'P 1'
#
loop_
_entity.id
_entity.type
_entity.pdbx_description
1 polymer ?
#
loop_
_entity_poly.entity_id
_entity_poly.type
_entity_poly.pdbx_seq_one_letter_code
_entity_poly.pdbx_strand_id
1 'polypeptide(L)'
;YMVLYFVCSGYMFPVEFFPPGVRTVIDALPFRYQMGLPVELMTGAHATGPALVLLAKQWGWVAGLGVVATLVWRRGLARFAAFGG
;
A
#
# COMPACT_ATOMS: atom_id res chain seq x y z
N TYR A 1 16.39 0.81 -2.46
CA TYR A 1 15.06 1.12 -1.91
C TYR A 1 14.04 1.42 -3.01
N MET A 2 14.31 2.32 -3.97
CA MET A 2 13.38 2.61 -5.09
C MET A 2 13.08 1.41 -6.02
N VAL A 3 14.05 0.51 -6.26
CA VAL A 3 13.85 -0.61 -7.21
C VAL A 3 12.72 -1.54 -6.76
N LEU A 4 12.64 -1.87 -5.46
CA LEU A 4 11.59 -2.73 -4.93
C LEU A 4 10.21 -2.09 -5.13
N TYR A 5 10.10 -0.78 -4.89
CA TYR A 5 8.87 -0.03 -5.16
C TYR A 5 8.49 -0.09 -6.63
N PHE A 6 9.41 0.17 -7.57
CA PHE A 6 9.09 0.16 -9.00
C PHE A 6 8.62 -1.21 -9.50
N VAL A 7 9.19 -2.27 -8.96
CA VAL A 7 8.88 -3.66 -9.32
C VAL A 7 7.54 -4.10 -8.71
N CYS A 8 7.29 -3.80 -7.42
CA CYS A 8 6.07 -4.26 -6.73
C CYS A 8 4.85 -3.34 -6.93
N SER A 9 5.03 -2.09 -7.35
CA SER A 9 3.93 -1.15 -7.59
C SER A 9 3.29 -1.28 -8.98
N GLY A 10 3.90 -2.07 -9.87
CA GLY A 10 3.50 -2.16 -11.28
C GLY A 10 4.01 -1.01 -12.15
N TYR A 11 4.95 -0.19 -11.64
CA TYR A 11 5.47 0.98 -12.33
C TYR A 11 6.33 0.64 -13.56
N MET A 12 7.19 -0.38 -13.45
CA MET A 12 8.10 -0.76 -14.53
C MET A 12 7.47 -1.77 -15.50
N PHE A 13 6.62 -2.66 -14.99
CA PHE A 13 5.85 -3.64 -15.75
C PHE A 13 4.61 -4.03 -14.93
N PRO A 14 3.48 -4.36 -15.59
CA PRO A 14 2.28 -4.83 -14.91
C PRO A 14 2.57 -5.98 -13.94
N VAL A 15 2.06 -5.86 -12.71
CA VAL A 15 2.20 -6.90 -11.67
C VAL A 15 1.55 -8.24 -12.05
N GLU A 16 0.73 -8.22 -13.09
CA GLU A 16 0.06 -9.39 -13.67
C GLU A 16 1.03 -10.38 -14.34
N PHE A 17 2.22 -9.92 -14.73
CA PHE A 17 3.26 -10.75 -15.36
C PHE A 17 4.07 -11.58 -14.36
N PHE A 18 3.90 -11.37 -13.05
CA PHE A 18 4.61 -12.17 -12.05
C PHE A 18 4.00 -13.57 -11.87
N PRO A 19 4.82 -14.56 -11.44
CA PRO A 19 4.32 -15.88 -11.06
C PRO A 19 3.20 -15.79 -10.01
N PRO A 20 2.25 -16.72 -10.00
CA PRO A 20 1.05 -16.63 -9.15
C PRO A 20 1.35 -16.43 -7.66
N GLY A 21 2.38 -17.11 -7.14
CA GLY A 21 2.79 -16.99 -5.73
C GLY A 21 3.28 -15.58 -5.38
N VAL A 22 4.12 -14.99 -6.23
CA VAL A 22 4.66 -13.63 -6.04
C VAL A 22 3.55 -12.60 -6.20
N ARG A 23 2.70 -12.78 -7.21
CA ARG A 23 1.53 -11.92 -7.44
C ARG A 23 0.60 -11.87 -6.23
N THR A 24 0.29 -13.03 -5.63
CA THR A 24 -0.58 -13.11 -4.45
C THR A 24 -0.02 -12.31 -3.28
N VAL A 25 1.31 -12.35 -3.08
CA VAL A 25 1.98 -11.55 -2.05
C VAL A 25 1.91 -10.06 -2.39
N ILE A 26 2.25 -9.67 -3.62
CA ILE A 26 2.22 -8.25 -4.05
C ILE A 26 0.81 -7.67 -3.93
N ASP A 27 -0.22 -8.42 -4.34
CA ASP A 27 -1.63 -8.01 -4.26
C ASP A 27 -2.13 -7.90 -2.81
N ALA A 28 -1.51 -8.64 -1.88
CA ALA A 28 -1.79 -8.49 -0.44
C ALA A 28 -1.14 -7.25 0.16
N LEU A 29 -0.03 -6.76 -0.41
CA LEU A 29 0.71 -5.59 0.09
C LEU A 29 0.11 -4.26 -0.41
N PRO A 30 0.42 -3.13 0.26
CA PRO A 30 -0.12 -1.83 -0.12
C PRO A 30 0.49 -1.24 -1.40
N PHE A 31 1.52 -1.87 -1.98
CA PHE A 31 2.32 -1.29 -3.07
C PHE A 31 1.52 -1.07 -4.37
N ARG A 32 0.61 -1.99 -4.73
CA ARG A 32 -0.22 -1.87 -5.93
C ARG A 32 -1.13 -0.64 -5.89
N TYR A 33 -1.56 -0.21 -4.71
CA TYR A 33 -2.41 0.97 -4.54
C TYR A 33 -1.67 2.29 -4.80
N GLN A 34 -0.33 2.28 -4.87
CA GLN A 34 0.46 3.50 -5.05
C GLN A 34 0.51 3.96 -6.52
N MET A 35 0.50 3.03 -7.49
CA MET A 35 0.55 3.35 -8.93
C MET A 35 -0.37 2.47 -9.77
N GLY A 36 -0.41 1.16 -9.52
CA GLY A 36 -1.26 0.22 -10.27
C GLY A 36 -2.74 0.58 -10.24
N LEU A 37 -3.34 0.75 -9.06
CA LEU A 37 -4.77 1.05 -8.95
C LEU A 37 -5.17 2.39 -9.61
N PRO A 38 -4.47 3.52 -9.40
CA PRO A 38 -4.79 4.77 -10.11
C PRO A 38 -4.79 4.61 -11.64
N VAL A 39 -3.79 3.91 -12.19
CA VAL A 39 -3.73 3.64 -13.64
C VAL A 39 -4.94 2.82 -14.07
N GLU A 40 -5.24 1.73 -13.38
CA GLU A 40 -6.40 0.87 -13.67
C GLU A 40 -7.74 1.63 -13.63
N LEU A 41 -7.89 2.56 -12.69
CA LEU A 41 -9.08 3.43 -12.57
C LEU A 41 -9.16 4.43 -13.73
N MET A 42 -8.03 5.04 -14.12
CA MET A 42 -7.97 6.01 -15.21
C MET A 42 -8.19 5.36 -16.59
N THR A 43 -7.73 4.12 -16.77
CA THR A 43 -7.92 3.36 -18.01
C THR A 43 -9.27 2.63 -18.07
N GLY A 44 -10.08 2.68 -17.01
CA GLY A 44 -11.37 2.00 -16.97
C GLY A 44 -11.25 0.47 -16.94
N ALA A 45 -10.17 -0.07 -16.35
CA ALA A 45 -9.90 -1.51 -16.31
C ALA A 45 -10.91 -2.30 -15.45
N HIS A 46 -11.67 -1.62 -14.59
CA HIS A 46 -12.65 -2.22 -13.69
C HIS A 46 -14.02 -1.57 -13.82
N ALA A 47 -15.07 -2.39 -13.68
CA ALA A 47 -16.42 -1.88 -13.43
C ALA A 47 -16.49 -1.14 -12.07
N THR A 48 -17.48 -0.27 -11.91
CA THR A 48 -17.62 0.60 -10.73
C THR A 48 -17.66 -0.17 -9.40
N GLY A 49 -18.36 -1.31 -9.35
CA GLY A 49 -18.44 -2.14 -8.13
C GLY A 49 -17.07 -2.64 -7.65
N PRO A 50 -16.33 -3.41 -8.49
CA PRO A 50 -14.96 -3.83 -8.18
C PRO A 50 -14.00 -2.69 -7.86
N ALA A 51 -14.10 -1.57 -8.57
CA ALA A 51 -13.28 -0.38 -8.31
C ALA A 51 -13.48 0.17 -6.89
N LEU A 52 -14.74 0.24 -6.41
CA LEU A 52 -15.05 0.68 -5.04
C LEU A 52 -14.47 -0.27 -3.98
N VAL A 53 -14.48 -1.58 -4.22
CA VAL A 53 -13.88 -2.56 -3.31
C VAL A 53 -12.37 -2.35 -3.21
N LEU A 54 -11.69 -2.11 -4.32
CA LEU A 54 -10.25 -1.83 -4.34
C LEU A 54 -9.92 -0.52 -3.63
N LEU A 55 -10.72 0.53 -3.83
CA LEU A 55 -10.59 1.79 -3.09
C LEU A 55 -10.80 1.60 -1.58
N ALA A 56 -11.78 0.81 -1.16
CA ALA A 56 -12.01 0.51 0.25
C ALA A 56 -10.80 -0.22 0.87
N LYS A 57 -10.20 -1.17 0.16
CA LYS A 57 -8.96 -1.85 0.61
C LYS A 57 -7.79 -0.88 0.74
N GLN A 58 -7.62 0.04 -0.21
CA GLN A 58 -6.60 1.10 -0.12
C GLN A 58 -6.78 1.93 1.16
N TRP A 59 -8.00 2.39 1.43
CA TRP A 59 -8.29 3.15 2.64
C TRP A 59 -8.11 2.34 3.92
N GLY A 60 -8.39 1.02 3.88
CA GLY A 60 -8.06 0.10 4.96
C GLY A 60 -6.56 0.11 5.31
N TRP A 61 -5.69 0.10 4.29
CA TRP A 61 -4.24 0.22 4.49
C TRP A 61 -3.82 1.57 5.06
N VAL A 62 -4.38 2.67 4.55
CA VAL A 62 -4.10 4.02 5.07
C VAL A 62 -4.47 4.12 6.55
N ALA A 63 -5.66 3.64 6.92
CA ALA A 63 -6.10 3.64 8.31
C ALA A 63 -5.21 2.75 9.18
N GLY A 64 -4.91 1.52 8.74
CA GLY A 64 -4.06 0.59 9.48
C GLY A 64 -2.65 1.13 9.72
N LEU A 65 -1.99 1.66 8.68
CA LEU A 65 -0.67 2.26 8.80
C LEU A 65 -0.69 3.55 9.64
N GLY A 66 -1.75 4.35 9.54
CA GLY A 66 -1.94 5.54 10.38
C GLY A 66 -2.08 5.20 11.87
N VAL A 67 -2.83 4.14 12.19
CA VAL A 67 -2.93 3.62 13.56
C VAL A 67 -1.57 3.12 14.05
N VAL A 68 -0.85 2.34 13.24
CA VAL A 68 0.50 1.86 13.62
C VAL A 68 1.45 3.05 13.85
N ALA A 69 1.47 4.03 12.94
CA ALA A 69 2.33 5.20 13.04
C ALA A 69 2.02 6.01 14.31
N THR A 70 0.75 6.27 14.61
CA THR A 70 0.34 7.00 15.82
C THR A 70 0.68 6.24 17.11
N LEU A 71 0.51 4.90 17.13
CA LEU A 71 0.91 4.08 18.27
C LEU A 71 2.43 4.06 18.49
N VAL A 72 3.20 3.92 17.42
CA VAL A 72 4.67 3.97 17.46
C VAL A 72 5.14 5.34 17.93
N TRP A 73 4.56 6.42 17.40
CA TRP A 73 4.86 7.78 17.81
C TRP A 73 4.61 8.02 19.29
N ARG A 74 3.42 7.64 19.79
CA ARG A 74 3.06 7.78 21.23
C ARG A 74 4.01 6.99 22.13
N ARG A 75 4.38 5.77 21.75
CA ARG A 75 5.35 4.96 22.49
C ARG A 75 6.77 5.51 22.43
N GLY A 76 7.18 6.02 21.27
CA GLY A 76 8.47 6.68 21.09
C GLY A 76 8.60 7.90 21.99
N LEU A 77 7.62 8.81 21.96
CA LEU A 77 7.60 9.99 22.82
C LEU A 77 7.65 9.62 24.31
N ALA A 78 6.88 8.63 24.76
CA ALA A 78 6.93 8.19 26.16
C ALA A 78 8.31 7.65 26.57
N ARG A 79 9.07 7.04 25.64
CA ARG A 79 10.41 6.51 25.91
C ARG A 79 11.51 7.56 25.82
N PHE A 80 11.38 8.57 24.96
CA PHE A 80 12.37 9.63 24.79
C PHE A 80 12.15 10.83 25.71
N ALA A 81 10.93 11.06 26.22
CA ALA A 81 10.66 12.09 27.22
C ALA A 81 11.45 11.88 28.53
N ALA A 82 11.91 10.66 28.81
CA ALA A 82 12.73 10.35 29.98
C ALA A 82 14.18 10.89 29.92
N PHE A 83 14.62 11.43 28.77
CA PHE A 83 15.97 12.00 28.59
C PHE A 83 15.99 13.51 28.35
N GLY A 84 14.84 14.20 28.43
CA GLY A 84 14.70 15.62 28.14
C GLY A 84 14.43 16.52 29.35
N GLY A 85 14.59 16.00 30.57
CA GLY A 85 14.53 16.76 31.82
C GLY A 85 15.92 17.06 32.35
#